data_AF-A0AAJ6CS83-F1
#
_entry.id   AF-A0AAJ6CS83-F1
#
_cell.length_a   1.000
_cell.length_b   1.000
_cell.length_c   1.000
_cell.angle_alpha   90.00
_cell.angle_beta   90.00
_cell.angle_gamma   90.00
#
_symmetry.space_group_name_H-M   'P 1'
#
loop_
_entity.id
_entity.type
_entity.pdbx_description
1 polymer ?
#
loop_
_entity_poly.entity_id
_entity_poly.type
_entity_poly.pdbx_seq_one_letter_code
_entity_poly.pdbx_strand_id
1 'polypeptide(L)'
;MDPKPLTTAEWAEVGTALKFLWLALGFAVVAGPSLLTAHAIIPSVVDTKTVAAKWTKFRAPLYVIGIVCVVGIFASLFLASQNTEFLERTYSRWWQ
;
A
#
# COMPACT_ATOMS: atom_id res chain seq x y z
N MET A 1 -1.04 -20.24 25.70
CA MET A 1 -2.51 -20.11 25.69
C MET A 1 -2.97 -20.39 24.28
N ASP A 2 -3.81 -21.39 24.08
CA ASP A 2 -4.37 -21.67 22.75
C ASP A 2 -5.38 -20.58 22.36
N PRO A 3 -5.37 -20.12 21.10
CA PRO A 3 -6.30 -19.09 20.65
C PRO A 3 -7.74 -19.58 20.78
N LYS A 4 -8.63 -18.70 21.25
CA LYS A 4 -10.07 -19.00 21.29
C LYS A 4 -10.60 -19.11 19.84
N PRO A 5 -11.52 -20.05 19.56
CA PRO A 5 -12.20 -20.07 18.26
C PRO A 5 -12.89 -18.73 17.98
N LEU A 6 -12.64 -18.18 16.80
CA LEU A 6 -13.22 -16.92 16.35
C LEU A 6 -14.72 -17.07 16.09
N THR A 7 -15.49 -16.10 16.56
CA THR A 7 -16.91 -15.95 16.21
C THR A 7 -17.08 -15.42 14.78
N THR A 8 -18.29 -15.52 14.22
CA THR A 8 -18.60 -14.99 12.89
C THR A 8 -18.34 -13.48 12.77
N ALA A 9 -18.58 -12.72 13.84
CA ALA A 9 -18.31 -11.28 13.87
C ALA A 9 -16.81 -10.99 13.80
N GLU A 10 -15.99 -11.74 14.54
CA GLU A 10 -14.54 -11.57 14.53
C GLU A 10 -13.92 -11.95 13.19
N TRP A 11 -14.47 -12.95 12.49
CA TRP A 11 -14.07 -13.26 11.11
C TRP A 11 -14.35 -12.12 10.13
N ALA A 12 -15.44 -11.37 10.33
CA ALA A 12 -15.72 -10.19 9.51
C ALA A 12 -14.72 -9.05 9.75
N GLU A 13 -14.29 -8.86 11.00
CA GLU A 13 -13.23 -7.90 11.36
C GLU A 13 -11.88 -8.29 10.73
N VAL A 14 -11.48 -9.56 10.85
CA VAL A 14 -10.30 -10.12 10.19
C VAL A 14 -10.35 -9.88 8.68
N GLY A 15 -11.48 -10.19 8.05
CA GLY A 15 -11.66 -9.99 6.61
C GLY A 15 -11.57 -8.52 6.19
N THR A 16 -12.02 -7.61 7.05
CA THR A 16 -11.94 -6.16 6.81
C THR A 16 -10.51 -5.64 6.93
N ALA A 17 -9.80 -6.01 7.99
CA ALA A 17 -8.38 -5.69 8.15
C ALA A 17 -7.56 -6.23 6.97
N LEU A 18 -7.81 -7.48 6.55
CA LEU A 18 -7.12 -8.10 5.44
C LEU A 18 -7.37 -7.38 4.11
N LYS A 19 -8.60 -6.92 3.84
CA LYS A 19 -8.91 -6.12 2.64
C LYS A 19 -8.09 -4.83 2.59
N PHE A 20 -7.92 -4.14 3.72
CA PHE A 20 -7.09 -2.93 3.77
C PHE A 20 -5.60 -3.23 3.57
N LEU A 21 -5.10 -4.36 4.07
CA LEU A 21 -3.73 -4.79 3.77
C LEU A 21 -3.52 -5.11 2.29
N TRP A 22 -4.48 -5.76 1.64
CA TRP A 22 -4.46 -5.98 0.19
C TRP A 22 -4.53 -4.67 -0.59
N LEU A 23 -5.33 -3.72 -0.12
CA LEU A 23 -5.42 -2.39 -0.72
C LEU A 23 -4.09 -1.64 -0.63
N ALA A 24 -3.43 -1.68 0.53
CA ALA A 24 -2.10 -1.11 0.72
C ALA A 24 -1.07 -1.76 -0.23
N LEU A 25 -1.10 -3.09 -0.38
CA LEU A 25 -0.24 -3.80 -1.34
C LEU A 25 -0.52 -3.37 -2.78
N GLY A 26 -1.80 -3.26 -3.18
CA GLY A 26 -2.19 -2.79 -4.51
C GLY A 26 -1.65 -1.40 -4.81
N PHE A 27 -1.76 -0.47 -3.85
CA PHE A 27 -1.17 0.86 -3.99
C PHE A 27 0.35 0.82 -4.08
N ALA A 28 1.04 -0.02 -3.30
CA ALA A 28 2.50 -0.15 -3.36
C ALA A 28 2.99 -0.66 -4.73
N VAL A 29 2.29 -1.63 -5.32
CA VAL A 29 2.58 -2.18 -6.65
C VAL A 29 2.43 -1.13 -7.76
N VAL A 30 1.56 -0.13 -7.59
CA VAL A 30 1.42 0.98 -8.54
C VAL A 30 2.42 2.12 -8.24
N ALA A 31 2.58 2.48 -6.96
CA ALA A 31 3.43 3.58 -6.53
C ALA A 31 4.90 3.37 -6.93
N GLY A 32 5.44 2.17 -6.67
CA GLY A 32 6.84 1.84 -6.93
C GLY A 32 7.23 2.06 -8.40
N PRO A 33 6.61 1.34 -9.36
CA PRO A 33 6.88 1.51 -10.78
C PRO A 33 6.58 2.93 -11.28
N SER A 34 5.51 3.59 -10.81
CA SER A 34 5.16 4.94 -11.25
C SER A 34 6.24 5.97 -10.87
N LEU A 35 6.65 5.97 -9.60
CA LEU A 35 7.67 6.89 -9.09
C LEU A 35 9.05 6.58 -9.65
N LEU A 36 9.43 5.30 -9.72
CA LEU A 36 10.70 4.87 -10.30
C LEU A 36 10.79 5.26 -11.78
N THR A 37 9.70 5.10 -12.54
CA THR A 37 9.66 5.49 -13.95
C THR A 37 9.78 7.00 -14.11
N ALA A 38 9.07 7.78 -13.30
CA ALA A 38 9.09 9.25 -13.36
C ALA A 38 10.43 9.86 -12.93
N HIS A 39 11.11 9.23 -11.96
CA HIS A 39 12.29 9.76 -11.29
C HIS A 39 13.61 9.25 -11.88
N ALA A 40 13.70 7.96 -12.20
CA ALA A 40 14.94 7.34 -12.68
C ALA A 40 14.89 7.00 -14.17
N ILE A 41 13.84 6.29 -14.63
CA ILE A 41 13.82 5.75 -16.00
C ILE A 41 13.70 6.88 -17.03
N ILE A 42 12.65 7.70 -16.97
CA ILE A 42 12.42 8.75 -17.99
C ILE A 42 13.62 9.71 -18.10
N PRO A 43 14.17 10.26 -17.00
CA PRO A 43 15.35 11.11 -17.09
C PRO A 43 16.54 10.38 -17.73
N SER A 44 16.83 9.15 -17.29
CA SER A 44 17.93 8.35 -17.84
C SER A 44 17.83 8.18 -19.36
N VAL A 45 16.66 7.75 -19.88
CA VAL A 45 16.49 7.49 -21.32
C VAL A 45 16.40 8.75 -22.18
N VAL A 46 16.00 9.88 -21.58
CA VAL A 46 15.97 11.19 -22.26
C VAL A 46 17.37 11.76 -22.36
N ASP A 47 18.15 11.67 -21.27
CA ASP A 47 19.52 12.21 -21.22
C ASP A 47 20.47 11.44 -22.14
N THR A 48 20.28 10.11 -22.28
CA THR A 48 21.00 9.29 -23.27
C THR A 48 20.51 9.47 -24.70
N LYS A 49 19.50 10.32 -24.94
CA LYS A 49 18.87 10.56 -26.25
C LYS A 49 18.26 9.28 -26.87
N THR A 50 18.00 8.25 -26.07
CA THR A 50 17.31 7.04 -26.52
C THR A 50 15.86 7.32 -26.88
N VAL A 51 15.24 8.30 -26.21
CA VAL A 51 13.91 8.82 -26.55
C VAL A 51 13.91 10.35 -26.65
N ALA A 52 12.94 10.90 -27.37
CA ALA A 52 12.79 12.34 -27.53
C ALA A 52 12.45 13.05 -26.22
N ALA A 53 12.95 14.27 -26.03
CA ALA A 53 12.71 15.10 -24.83
C ALA A 53 11.22 15.32 -24.49
N LYS A 54 10.32 15.19 -25.48
CA LYS A 54 8.86 15.26 -25.28
C LYS A 54 8.33 14.25 -24.27
N TRP A 55 9.04 13.14 -24.02
CA TRP A 55 8.65 12.12 -23.05
C TRP A 55 8.70 12.62 -21.60
N THR A 56 9.46 13.68 -21.33
CA THR A 56 9.53 14.34 -20.01
C THR A 56 8.15 14.76 -19.49
N LYS A 57 7.19 15.06 -20.37
CA LYS A 57 5.82 15.43 -19.99
C LYS A 57 5.06 14.33 -19.23
N PHE A 58 5.43 13.05 -19.43
CA PHE A 58 4.80 11.92 -18.74
C PHE A 58 5.25 11.79 -17.29
N ARG A 59 6.33 12.47 -16.88
CA ARG A 59 6.79 12.45 -15.49
C ARG A 59 5.75 13.03 -14.55
N ALA A 60 5.13 14.16 -14.92
CA ALA A 60 4.13 14.83 -14.09
C ALA A 60 2.93 13.92 -13.71
N PRO A 61 2.20 13.29 -14.67
CA PRO A 61 1.12 12.40 -14.31
C PRO A 61 1.60 11.16 -13.54
N LEU A 62 2.78 10.61 -13.84
CA LEU A 62 3.35 9.49 -13.08
C LEU A 62 3.69 9.87 -11.63
N TYR A 63 4.14 11.10 -11.38
CA TYR A 63 4.33 11.60 -10.02
C TYR A 63 2.99 11.75 -9.29
N VAL A 64 1.98 12.31 -9.95
CA VAL A 64 0.63 12.46 -9.35
C VAL A 64 0.08 11.10 -8.96
N ILE A 65 0.08 10.12 -9.88
CA ILE A 65 -0.37 8.76 -9.61
C ILE A 65 0.43 8.14 -8.46
N GLY A 66 1.76 8.23 -8.52
CA GLY A 66 2.63 7.68 -7.48
C GLY A 66 2.37 8.27 -6.10
N ILE A 67 2.23 9.59 -5.99
CA ILE A 67 1.95 10.28 -4.72
C ILE A 67 0.56 9.92 -4.20
N VAL A 68 -0.46 9.89 -5.06
CA VAL A 68 -1.82 9.48 -4.68
C VAL A 68 -1.81 8.05 -4.14
N CYS A 69 -1.08 7.13 -4.79
CA CYS A 69 -0.94 5.77 -4.29
C CYS A 69 -0.19 5.72 -2.94
N VAL A 70 0.87 6.52 -2.75
CA VAL A 70 1.56 6.61 -1.44
C VAL A 70 0.61 7.05 -0.33
N VAL A 71 -0.20 8.08 -0.56
CA VAL A 71 -1.25 8.50 0.38
C VAL A 71 -2.24 7.34 0.62
N GLY A 72 -2.63 6.63 -0.43
CA GLY A 72 -3.48 5.44 -0.35
C GLY A 72 -2.89 4.31 0.51
N ILE A 73 -1.57 4.08 0.46
CA ILE A 73 -0.87 3.12 1.33
C ILE A 73 -1.07 3.51 2.79
N PHE A 74 -0.73 4.75 3.16
CA PHE A 74 -0.85 5.22 4.54
C PHE A 74 -2.30 5.19 5.03
N ALA A 75 -3.26 5.62 4.20
CA ALA A 75 -4.67 5.57 4.53
C ALA A 75 -5.15 4.11 4.76
N SER A 76 -4.74 3.19 3.89
CA SER A 76 -5.11 1.77 4.01
C SER A 76 -4.51 1.13 5.26
N LEU A 77 -3.23 1.40 5.56
CA LEU A 77 -2.58 0.89 6.77
C LEU A 77 -3.20 1.47 8.05
N PHE A 78 -3.58 2.75 8.03
CA PHE A 78 -4.30 3.37 9.13
C PHE A 78 -5.66 2.71 9.36
N LEU A 79 -6.44 2.48 8.29
CA LEU A 79 -7.72 1.78 8.41
C LEU A 79 -7.55 0.32 8.86
N ALA A 80 -6.50 -0.37 8.41
CA ALA A 80 -6.17 -1.70 8.88
C ALA A 80 -5.87 -1.71 10.39
N SER A 81 -5.12 -0.71 10.89
CA SER A 81 -4.77 -0.63 12.32
C SER A 81 -5.97 -0.35 13.22
N GLN A 82 -7.01 0.32 12.72
CA GLN A 82 -8.27 0.49 13.46
C GLN A 82 -9.06 -0.81 13.57
N ASN A 83 -8.76 -1.84 12.76
CA ASN A 83 -9.49 -3.11 12.73
C ASN A 83 -8.70 -4.25 13.41
N THR A 84 -7.77 -3.94 14.32
CA THR A 84 -6.92 -4.96 14.99
C THR A 84 -7.42 -5.39 16.36
N GLU A 85 -8.55 -4.88 16.86
CA GLU A 85 -9.06 -5.23 18.21
C GLU A 85 -9.27 -6.73 18.41
N PHE A 86 -9.66 -7.46 17.35
CA PHE A 86 -9.79 -8.92 17.40
C PHE A 86 -8.50 -9.62 17.83
N LEU A 87 -7.31 -9.07 17.50
CA LEU A 87 -6.03 -9.67 17.87
C LEU A 87 -5.86 -9.75 19.37
N GLU A 88 -6.27 -8.71 20.11
CA GLU A 88 -6.16 -8.69 21.57
C GLU A 88 -7.16 -9.64 22.23
N ARG A 89 -8.32 -9.84 21.62
CA ARG A 89 -9.34 -10.79 22.11
C ARG A 89 -8.95 -12.24 21.85
N THR A 90 -8.38 -12.54 20.70
CA THR A 90 -8.01 -13.91 20.29
C THR A 90 -6.68 -14.35 20.89
N TYR A 91 -5.71 -13.44 20.95
CA TYR A 91 -4.37 -13.69 21.47
C TYR A 91 -4.15 -12.83 22.72
N SER A 92 -4.47 -13.37 23.90
CA SER A 92 -4.08 -12.74 25.16
C SER A 92 -2.56 -12.54 25.17
N ARG A 93 -2.08 -11.30 25.33
CA ARG A 93 -0.64 -11.02 25.38
C ARG A 93 -0.03 -11.76 26.57
N TRP A 94 0.81 -12.77 26.30
CA TRP A 94 1.51 -13.57 27.32
C TRP A 94 2.54 -12.79 28.18
N TRP A 95 2.81 -11.53 27.85
CA TRP A 95 3.81 -10.68 28.51
C TRP A 95 3.18 -9.51 29.31
N GLN A 96 1.85 -9.46 29.38
CA GLN A 96 1.13 -8.72 30.41
C GLN A 96 0.70 -9.70 31.50
#